data_AF-A0A096BJC4-F1
#
_entry.id   AF-A0A096BJC4-F1
#
_cell.length_a   1.000
_cell.length_b   1.000
_cell.length_c   1.000
_cell.angle_alpha   90.00
_cell.angle_beta   90.00
_cell.angle_gamma   90.00
#
_symmetry.space_group_name_H-M   'P 1'
#
loop_
_entity.id
_entity.type
_entity.pdbx_description
1 polymer ?
#
loop_
_entity_poly.entity_id
_entity_poly.type
_entity_poly.pdbx_seq_one_letter_code
_entity_poly.pdbx_strand_id
1 'polypeptide(L)'
;MKNKKLIFLTSVLALSIFATAGLTFADSLDNEQSNLNQPVRYGWNNGGYACTLTENDLTTIKGKISNINTTNPPFSIDITTDDNKIVNVHLGRIVFMDNFKELNLAKDMEIEIKGFYRTFNINNQETTVFKPISIKAKNKEIKLRDENNRPVWAGRKGAGRGFKKVGK
;
A
#
# COMPACT_ATOMS: atom_id res chain seq x y z
N MET A 1 58.21 35.18 -1.18
CA MET A 1 58.28 34.84 0.25
C MET A 1 57.72 33.44 0.45
N LYS A 2 58.44 32.61 1.20
CA LYS A 2 58.30 31.16 1.35
C LYS A 2 57.72 30.83 2.73
N ASN A 3 56.98 29.71 2.80
CA ASN A 3 56.69 28.87 3.97
C ASN A 3 55.53 29.35 4.87
N LYS A 4 54.73 28.50 5.53
CA LYS A 4 55.02 27.15 6.07
C LYS A 4 53.77 26.26 6.02
N LYS A 5 53.97 25.01 5.59
CA LYS A 5 53.12 23.87 5.97
C LYS A 5 53.37 23.57 7.45
N LEU A 6 52.32 23.28 8.22
CA LEU A 6 52.47 22.66 9.54
C LEU A 6 51.56 21.44 9.61
N ILE A 7 52.20 20.27 9.52
CA ILE A 7 51.65 18.98 9.93
C ILE A 7 52.23 18.72 11.30
N PHE A 8 51.40 18.40 12.29
CA PHE A 8 51.80 17.60 13.44
C PHE A 8 50.66 16.67 13.85
N LEU A 9 50.83 15.40 13.49
CA LEU A 9 50.31 14.25 14.21
C LEU A 9 50.88 14.26 15.64
N THR A 10 50.09 13.92 16.66
CA THR A 10 50.27 12.69 17.47
C THR A 10 49.22 12.55 18.58
N SER A 11 48.73 11.31 18.66
CA SER A 11 47.83 10.65 19.62
C SER A 11 48.29 10.64 21.08
N VAL A 12 47.37 10.83 22.03
CA VAL A 12 47.29 10.20 23.38
C VAL A 12 45.80 10.23 23.80
N LEU A 13 45.05 9.12 23.73
CA LEU A 13 44.80 8.07 24.74
C LEU A 13 44.10 8.54 26.04
N ALA A 14 43.08 7.77 26.45
CA ALA A 14 42.33 7.75 27.72
C ALA A 14 41.08 8.67 27.76
N LEU A 15 39.91 8.27 28.27
CA LEU A 15 39.47 7.10 29.03
C LEU A 15 37.94 6.99 28.88
N SER A 16 37.43 5.78 28.74
CA SER A 16 36.01 5.43 28.68
C SER A 16 35.27 5.69 30.01
N ILE A 17 34.09 6.29 29.95
CA ILE A 17 33.02 6.08 30.95
C ILE A 17 31.74 5.69 30.19
N PHE A 18 31.41 4.41 30.24
CA PHE A 18 30.08 3.92 29.90
C PHE A 18 29.12 4.34 31.01
N ALA A 19 28.30 5.34 30.76
CA ALA A 19 27.10 5.57 31.57
C ALA A 19 25.99 4.65 31.05
N THR A 20 25.99 3.40 31.51
CA THR A 20 24.89 2.46 31.34
C THR A 20 23.74 2.93 32.22
N ALA A 21 22.85 3.76 31.68
CA ALA A 21 21.55 3.98 32.30
C ALA A 21 20.72 2.72 32.07
N GLY A 22 20.72 1.83 33.06
CA GLY A 22 19.84 0.67 33.09
C GLY A 22 18.38 1.14 33.08
N LEU A 23 17.70 0.93 31.95
CA LEU A 23 16.24 0.91 31.92
C LEU A 23 15.81 -0.48 32.38
N THR A 24 15.35 -0.53 33.62
CA THR A 24 14.66 -1.66 34.22
C THR A 24 13.37 -1.93 33.45
N PHE A 25 13.20 -3.14 32.92
CA PHE A 25 11.89 -3.64 32.55
C PHE A 25 11.17 -4.03 33.85
N ALA A 26 10.24 -3.19 34.29
CA ALA A 26 9.21 -3.61 35.23
C ALA A 26 8.12 -4.29 34.40
N ASP A 27 8.04 -5.60 34.54
CA ASP A 27 6.93 -6.42 34.10
C ASP A 27 5.86 -6.35 35.19
N SER A 28 4.73 -5.70 34.90
CA SER A 28 3.46 -6.01 35.56
C SER A 28 2.29 -5.29 34.89
N LEU A 29 1.49 -6.13 34.24
CA LEU A 29 0.03 -6.22 34.40
C LEU A 29 -0.85 -5.01 34.05
N ASP A 30 -1.76 -5.34 33.14
CA ASP A 30 -3.12 -4.83 33.00
C ASP A 30 -3.29 -3.41 32.47
N ASN A 31 -3.43 -3.34 31.15
CA ASN A 31 -4.48 -2.49 30.60
C ASN A 31 -5.15 -3.14 29.38
N GLU A 32 -5.96 -4.16 29.66
CA GLU A 32 -7.14 -4.47 28.85
C GLU A 32 -8.11 -3.27 28.85
N GLN A 33 -7.82 -2.17 28.15
CA GLN A 33 -8.90 -1.26 27.74
C GLN A 33 -8.52 -0.30 26.61
N SER A 34 -8.66 -0.76 25.37
CA SER A 34 -9.13 0.12 24.29
C SER A 34 -9.81 -0.69 23.17
N ASN A 35 -10.85 -1.45 23.53
CA ASN A 35 -11.66 -2.25 22.59
C ASN A 35 -13.12 -1.77 22.53
N LEU A 36 -13.37 -0.47 22.72
CA LEU A 36 -14.69 0.12 22.56
C LEU A 36 -14.59 1.31 21.59
N ASN A 37 -15.26 1.18 20.45
CA ASN A 37 -15.54 2.21 19.43
C ASN A 37 -14.56 2.40 18.25
N GLN A 38 -13.72 1.43 17.92
CA GLN A 38 -13.22 1.31 16.54
C GLN A 38 -14.14 0.32 15.82
N PRO A 39 -14.80 0.69 14.70
CA PRO A 39 -15.50 -0.31 13.89
C PRO A 39 -14.50 -1.42 13.58
N VAL A 40 -14.85 -2.66 13.94
CA VAL A 40 -14.04 -3.85 13.69
C VAL A 40 -13.54 -3.75 12.26
N ARG A 41 -12.23 -3.53 12.09
CA ARG A 41 -11.61 -3.54 10.77
C ARG A 41 -11.63 -4.98 10.29
N TYR A 42 -12.75 -5.38 9.71
CA TYR A 42 -12.89 -6.65 9.00
C TYR A 42 -11.71 -6.79 8.05
N GLY A 43 -10.79 -7.69 8.41
CA GLY A 43 -9.63 -8.05 7.60
C GLY A 43 -8.26 -7.91 8.27
N TRP A 44 -8.07 -7.15 9.35
CA TRP A 44 -6.70 -6.84 9.82
C TRP A 44 -6.08 -7.80 10.86
N ASN A 45 -6.86 -8.56 11.62
CA ASN A 45 -6.35 -9.30 12.79
C ASN A 45 -6.28 -10.84 12.71
N ASN A 46 -6.72 -11.48 11.62
CA ASN A 46 -6.66 -12.94 11.50
C ASN A 46 -5.92 -13.36 10.22
N GLY A 47 -4.60 -13.17 10.14
CA GLY A 47 -3.67 -13.89 9.25
C GLY A 47 -3.98 -13.98 7.74
N GLY A 48 -5.03 -13.31 7.27
CA GLY A 48 -5.72 -13.60 6.00
C GLY A 48 -5.47 -12.57 4.92
N TYR A 49 -4.42 -11.77 5.04
CA TYR A 49 -3.87 -11.13 3.86
C TYR A 49 -3.07 -12.19 3.12
N ALA A 50 -3.65 -12.65 2.02
CA ALA A 50 -2.89 -13.02 0.83
C ALA A 50 -2.02 -14.29 0.86
N CYS A 51 -1.88 -14.98 1.99
CA CYS A 51 -1.07 -16.21 2.09
C CYS A 51 -1.66 -17.44 1.39
N THR A 52 -2.85 -17.34 0.78
CA THR A 52 -3.58 -18.49 0.20
C THR A 52 -3.96 -18.36 -1.27
N LEU A 53 -3.48 -17.33 -1.98
CA LEU A 53 -3.72 -17.28 -3.43
C LEU A 53 -2.82 -18.29 -4.14
N THR A 54 -3.44 -19.16 -4.92
CA THR A 54 -2.80 -20.05 -5.88
C THR A 54 -2.89 -19.46 -7.29
N GLU A 55 -2.16 -20.03 -8.25
CA GLU A 55 -2.27 -19.61 -9.65
C GLU A 55 -3.68 -19.80 -10.22
N ASN A 56 -4.43 -20.79 -9.72
CA ASN A 56 -5.80 -21.08 -10.14
C ASN A 56 -6.81 -20.00 -9.68
N ASP A 57 -6.46 -19.22 -8.66
CA ASP A 57 -7.30 -18.10 -8.19
C ASP A 57 -7.09 -16.83 -9.04
N LEU A 58 -6.06 -16.82 -9.87
CA LEU A 58 -5.71 -15.67 -10.70
C LEU A 58 -6.44 -15.72 -12.02
N THR A 59 -6.92 -14.55 -12.44
CA THR A 59 -7.51 -14.37 -13.75
C THR A 59 -7.06 -13.04 -14.34
N THR A 60 -7.12 -12.97 -15.67
CA THR A 60 -6.79 -11.78 -16.44
C THR A 60 -8.06 -11.28 -17.11
N ILE A 61 -8.35 -10.00 -16.89
CA ILE A 61 -9.50 -9.32 -17.49
C ILE A 61 -8.96 -8.33 -18.51
N LYS A 62 -9.52 -8.37 -19.71
CA LYS A 62 -9.26 -7.40 -20.78
C LYS A 62 -10.56 -6.71 -21.13
N GLY A 63 -10.49 -5.40 -21.38
CA GLY A 63 -11.66 -4.63 -21.74
C GLY A 63 -11.40 -3.13 -21.72
N LYS A 64 -12.47 -2.37 -21.93
CA LYS A 64 -12.45 -0.91 -21.96
C LYS A 64 -12.95 -0.32 -20.66
N ILE A 65 -12.32 0.75 -20.21
CA ILE A 65 -12.77 1.49 -19.04
C ILE A 65 -14.08 2.20 -19.35
N SER A 66 -15.16 1.83 -18.65
CA SER A 66 -16.46 2.51 -18.78
C SER A 66 -16.65 3.62 -17.74
N ASN A 67 -16.03 3.47 -16.56
CA ASN A 67 -16.12 4.44 -15.48
C ASN A 67 -14.86 4.41 -14.58
N ILE A 68 -14.50 5.56 -14.02
CA ILE A 68 -13.37 5.73 -13.10
C ILE A 68 -13.85 6.51 -11.87
N ASN A 69 -13.77 5.90 -10.69
CA ASN A 69 -14.02 6.54 -9.41
C ASN A 69 -12.73 6.64 -8.59
N THR A 70 -12.09 7.80 -8.65
CA THR A 70 -10.89 8.14 -7.84
C THR A 70 -11.18 9.18 -6.77
N THR A 71 -12.41 9.70 -6.71
CA THR A 71 -12.80 10.81 -5.83
C THR A 71 -13.37 10.32 -4.51
N ASN A 72 -14.26 9.32 -4.54
CA ASN A 72 -14.97 8.84 -3.36
C ASN A 72 -14.69 7.35 -3.12
N PRO A 73 -14.51 6.91 -1.87
CA PRO A 73 -14.42 5.48 -1.57
C PRO A 73 -15.77 4.79 -1.83
N PRO A 74 -15.78 3.54 -2.33
CA PRO A 74 -14.61 2.76 -2.72
C PRO A 74 -13.99 3.25 -4.04
N PHE A 75 -12.67 3.45 -4.05
CA PHE A 75 -11.96 3.83 -5.27
C PHE A 75 -11.91 2.64 -6.23
N SER A 76 -12.41 2.83 -7.44
CA SER A 76 -12.64 1.74 -8.39
C SER A 76 -12.56 2.20 -9.85
N ILE A 77 -12.44 1.21 -10.74
CA ILE A 77 -12.69 1.37 -12.17
C ILE A 77 -13.67 0.29 -12.60
N ASP A 78 -14.60 0.65 -13.48
CA ASP A 78 -15.48 -0.31 -14.13
C ASP A 78 -14.94 -0.61 -15.52
N ILE A 79 -14.89 -1.90 -15.86
CA ILE A 79 -14.36 -2.39 -17.12
C ILE A 79 -15.48 -3.13 -17.84
N THR A 80 -15.72 -2.76 -19.08
CA THR A 80 -16.57 -3.53 -20.00
C THR A 80 -15.69 -4.49 -20.77
N THR A 81 -15.88 -5.78 -20.54
CA THR A 81 -15.19 -6.88 -21.24
C THR A 81 -15.81 -7.12 -22.62
N ASP A 82 -15.14 -7.90 -23.46
CA ASP A 82 -15.59 -8.20 -24.83
C ASP A 82 -16.95 -8.93 -24.87
N ASP A 83 -17.30 -9.67 -23.82
CA ASP A 83 -18.62 -10.31 -23.64
C ASP A 83 -19.66 -9.37 -23.01
N ASN A 84 -19.43 -8.06 -23.04
CA ASN A 84 -20.29 -7.00 -22.50
C ASN A 84 -20.59 -7.11 -21.00
N LYS A 85 -19.77 -7.83 -20.23
CA LYS A 85 -19.87 -7.84 -18.76
C LYS A 85 -19.19 -6.62 -18.18
N ILE A 86 -19.77 -6.09 -17.11
CA ILE A 86 -19.17 -5.00 -16.32
C ILE A 86 -18.48 -5.62 -15.11
N VAL A 87 -17.18 -5.39 -14.99
CA VAL A 87 -16.39 -5.79 -13.83
C VAL A 87 -15.95 -4.57 -13.04
N ASN A 88 -16.39 -4.49 -11.78
CA ASN A 88 -15.91 -3.48 -10.84
C ASN A 88 -14.58 -3.92 -10.22
N VAL A 89 -13.53 -3.13 -10.48
CA VAL A 89 -12.17 -3.37 -10.00
C VAL A 89 -11.87 -2.40 -8.88
N HIS A 90 -11.65 -2.94 -7.68
CA HIS A 90 -11.39 -2.16 -6.48
C HIS A 90 -9.90 -1.82 -6.38
N LEU A 91 -9.57 -0.55 -6.59
CA LEU A 91 -8.20 -0.03 -6.64
C LEU A 91 -7.61 0.30 -5.27
N GLY A 92 -8.43 0.70 -4.31
CA GLY A 92 -7.95 1.13 -2.99
C GLY A 92 -7.12 2.41 -3.08
N ARG A 93 -6.15 2.60 -2.18
CA ARG A 93 -5.38 3.86 -2.11
C ARG A 93 -4.28 4.00 -3.16
N ILE A 94 -4.11 3.02 -4.06
CA ILE A 94 -3.16 3.12 -5.18
C ILE A 94 -3.43 4.37 -6.03
N VAL A 95 -4.68 4.82 -6.11
CA VAL A 95 -5.12 5.96 -6.92
C VAL A 95 -4.38 7.26 -6.61
N PHE A 96 -3.80 7.37 -5.42
CA PHE A 96 -3.04 8.55 -4.99
C PHE A 96 -1.54 8.47 -5.29
N MET A 97 -1.04 7.28 -5.66
CA MET A 97 0.37 7.06 -5.94
C MET A 97 0.72 7.52 -7.36
N ASP A 98 1.93 8.08 -7.52
CA ASP A 98 2.32 8.70 -8.78
C ASP A 98 2.46 7.69 -9.92
N ASN A 99 2.95 6.48 -9.63
CA ASN A 99 3.00 5.39 -10.59
C ASN A 99 1.61 5.01 -11.16
N PHE A 100 0.53 5.16 -10.37
CA PHE A 100 -0.82 4.96 -10.88
C PHE A 100 -1.25 6.10 -11.80
N LYS A 101 -0.97 7.35 -11.42
CA LYS A 101 -1.27 8.53 -12.25
C LYS A 101 -0.54 8.48 -13.60
N GLU A 102 0.66 7.91 -13.64
CA GLU A 102 1.45 7.73 -14.86
C GLU A 102 0.84 6.77 -15.89
N LEU A 103 -0.12 5.92 -15.51
CA LEU A 103 -0.90 5.15 -16.46
C LEU A 103 -1.83 6.05 -17.29
N ASN A 104 -2.17 7.23 -16.77
CA ASN A 104 -3.08 8.20 -17.40
C ASN A 104 -4.37 7.54 -17.90
N LEU A 105 -5.00 6.76 -17.03
CA LEU A 105 -6.22 6.02 -17.35
C LEU A 105 -7.34 7.00 -17.71
N ALA A 106 -8.08 6.68 -18.76
CA ALA A 106 -9.19 7.46 -19.25
C ALA A 106 -10.33 6.55 -19.69
N LYS A 107 -11.54 7.09 -19.77
CA LYS A 107 -12.70 6.38 -20.34
C LYS A 107 -12.35 5.87 -21.73
N ASP A 108 -12.92 4.71 -22.08
CA ASP A 108 -12.78 3.99 -23.35
C ASP A 108 -11.37 3.46 -23.63
N MET A 109 -10.41 3.68 -22.72
CA MET A 109 -9.07 3.09 -22.80
C MET A 109 -9.14 1.58 -22.59
N GLU A 110 -8.48 0.85 -23.48
CA GLU A 110 -8.29 -0.59 -23.34
C GLU A 110 -7.17 -0.90 -22.34
N ILE A 111 -7.46 -1.78 -21.40
CA ILE A 111 -6.54 -2.21 -20.36
C ILE A 111 -6.60 -3.71 -20.12
N GLU A 112 -5.52 -4.25 -19.57
CA GLU A 112 -5.43 -5.63 -19.12
C GLU A 112 -5.12 -5.64 -17.62
N ILE A 113 -5.89 -6.38 -16.84
CA ILE A 113 -5.73 -6.47 -15.38
C ILE A 113 -5.60 -7.92 -14.97
N LYS A 114 -4.48 -8.24 -14.32
CA LYS A 114 -4.32 -9.50 -13.61
C LYS A 114 -4.76 -9.34 -12.16
N GLY A 115 -5.56 -10.25 -11.65
CA GLY A 115 -6.09 -10.16 -10.30
C GLY A 115 -6.89 -11.39 -9.90
N PHE A 116 -7.74 -11.24 -8.88
CA PHE A 116 -8.55 -12.32 -8.33
C PHE A 116 -9.87 -11.76 -7.79
N TYR A 117 -10.91 -12.58 -7.77
CA TYR A 117 -12.19 -12.23 -7.14
C TYR A 117 -12.12 -12.46 -5.64
N ARG A 118 -12.81 -11.59 -4.88
CA ARG A 118 -13.09 -11.81 -3.46
C ARG A 118 -14.52 -11.47 -3.15
N THR A 119 -15.18 -12.39 -2.46
CA THR A 119 -16.50 -12.20 -1.89
C THR A 119 -16.37 -11.78 -0.44
N PHE A 120 -17.07 -10.72 -0.08
CA PHE A 120 -17.18 -10.20 1.28
C PHE A 120 -18.64 -10.30 1.70
N ASN A 121 -18.90 -10.67 2.94
CA ASN A 121 -20.22 -10.53 3.53
C ASN A 121 -20.27 -9.20 4.29
N ILE A 122 -21.08 -8.25 3.81
CA ILE A 122 -21.27 -6.94 4.41
C ILE A 122 -22.76 -6.80 4.70
N ASN A 123 -23.13 -6.65 5.98
CA ASN A 123 -24.54 -6.53 6.40
C ASN A 123 -25.44 -7.65 5.86
N ASN A 124 -24.98 -8.91 5.93
CA ASN A 124 -25.66 -10.09 5.39
C ASN A 124 -25.86 -10.10 3.86
N GLN A 125 -25.11 -9.26 3.14
CA GLN A 125 -25.09 -9.25 1.68
C GLN A 125 -23.71 -9.67 1.17
N GLU A 126 -23.70 -10.66 0.27
CA GLU A 126 -22.49 -11.05 -0.44
C GLU A 126 -22.15 -10.01 -1.51
N THR A 127 -20.96 -9.44 -1.40
CA THR A 127 -20.41 -8.49 -2.37
C THR A 127 -19.13 -9.08 -2.95
N THR A 128 -19.16 -9.43 -4.23
CA THR A 128 -17.99 -9.90 -4.97
C THR A 128 -17.32 -8.73 -5.68
N VAL A 129 -16.03 -8.53 -5.45
CA VAL A 129 -15.25 -7.48 -6.11
C VAL A 129 -13.96 -8.05 -6.68
N PHE A 130 -13.50 -7.44 -7.78
CA PHE A 130 -12.21 -7.80 -8.36
C PHE A 130 -11.07 -7.05 -7.67
N LYS A 131 -10.05 -7.78 -7.25
CA LYS A 131 -8.84 -7.23 -6.60
C LYS A 131 -7.66 -7.31 -7.58
N PRO A 132 -7.13 -6.17 -8.05
CA PRO A 132 -6.02 -6.17 -8.98
C PRO A 132 -4.69 -6.52 -8.29
N ILE A 133 -3.85 -7.26 -9.00
CA ILE A 133 -2.43 -7.49 -8.72
C ILE A 133 -1.58 -6.60 -9.62
N SER A 134 -1.91 -6.53 -10.90
CA SER A 134 -1.27 -5.60 -11.84
C SER A 134 -2.28 -5.02 -12.83
N ILE A 135 -1.98 -3.82 -13.32
CA ILE A 135 -2.74 -3.16 -14.38
C ILE A 135 -1.75 -2.80 -15.48
N LYS A 136 -2.06 -3.25 -16.68
CA LYS A 136 -1.35 -2.91 -17.91
C LYS A 136 -2.23 -2.03 -18.77
N ALA A 137 -1.71 -0.86 -19.13
CA ALA A 137 -2.35 0.07 -20.05
C ALA A 137 -1.30 0.57 -21.05
N LYS A 138 -1.59 0.48 -22.36
CA LYS A 138 -0.63 0.79 -23.43
C LYS A 138 0.65 -0.04 -23.23
N ASN A 139 1.81 0.62 -23.14
CA ASN A 139 3.12 0.00 -22.94
C ASN A 139 3.61 0.08 -21.48
N LYS A 140 2.72 0.34 -20.51
CA LYS A 140 3.06 0.43 -19.09
C LYS A 140 2.29 -0.62 -18.30
N GLU A 141 2.99 -1.28 -17.38
CA GLU A 141 2.39 -2.13 -16.37
C GLU A 141 2.82 -1.66 -14.98
N ILE A 142 1.87 -1.55 -14.06
CA ILE A 142 2.16 -1.30 -12.66
C ILE A 142 1.71 -2.49 -11.82
N LYS A 143 2.49 -2.77 -10.78
CA LYS A 143 2.11 -3.73 -9.72
C LYS A 143 1.40 -2.99 -8.60
N LEU A 144 0.25 -3.52 -8.21
CA LEU A 144 -0.60 -3.01 -7.14
C LEU A 144 -0.39 -3.79 -5.84
N ARG A 145 0.26 -4.97 -5.91
CA ARG A 145 0.53 -5.84 -4.77
C ARG A 145 1.95 -6.40 -4.80
N ASP A 146 2.49 -6.68 -3.63
CA ASP A 146 3.80 -7.30 -3.44
C ASP A 146 3.74 -8.84 -3.59
N GLU A 147 4.88 -9.51 -3.40
CA GLU A 147 5.02 -10.97 -3.46
C GLU A 147 4.20 -11.70 -2.39
N ASN A 148 3.89 -11.04 -1.29
CA ASN A 148 2.99 -11.54 -0.24
C ASN A 148 1.54 -11.13 -0.51
N ASN A 149 1.24 -10.65 -1.72
CA ASN A 149 -0.05 -10.15 -2.20
C ASN A 149 -0.68 -9.09 -1.26
N ARG A 150 0.16 -8.36 -0.53
CA ARG A 150 -0.22 -7.16 0.21
C ARG A 150 -0.29 -5.98 -0.76
N PRO A 151 -1.28 -5.09 -0.61
CA PRO A 151 -1.30 -3.87 -1.42
C PRO A 151 -0.02 -3.06 -1.22
N VAL A 152 0.60 -2.56 -2.29
CA VAL A 152 1.89 -1.83 -2.20
C VAL A 152 1.78 -0.51 -1.41
N TRP A 153 0.56 -0.02 -1.20
CA TRP A 153 0.27 1.13 -0.33
C TRP A 153 0.07 0.75 1.14
N ALA A 154 -0.15 -0.52 1.46
CA ALA A 154 -0.34 -1.03 2.81
C ALA A 154 1.03 -1.34 3.43
N GLY A 155 1.60 -0.38 4.18
CA GLY A 155 2.90 -0.53 4.85
C GLY A 155 3.84 0.65 4.67
N ARG A 156 3.55 1.57 3.74
CA ARG A 156 4.23 2.87 3.70
C ARG A 156 3.67 3.75 4.83
N LYS A 157 4.39 3.83 5.96
CA LYS A 157 4.28 4.98 6.88
C LYS A 157 4.47 6.26 6.03
N GLY A 158 3.39 6.97 5.71
CA GLY A 158 3.48 8.40 5.36
C GLY A 158 3.54 8.83 3.88
N ALA A 159 2.95 8.12 2.91
CA ALA A 159 2.66 8.74 1.60
C ALA A 159 1.28 9.46 1.57
N GLY A 160 0.64 9.58 2.73
CA GLY A 160 -0.60 10.33 2.95
C GLY A 160 -0.46 11.29 4.13
N ARG A 161 0.46 12.25 4.03
CA ARG A 161 0.40 13.49 4.80
C ARG A 161 0.49 14.65 3.81
N GLY A 162 -0.65 14.99 3.22
CA GLY A 162 -0.90 16.30 2.62
C GLY A 162 -0.98 17.41 3.68
N PHE A 163 -0.03 17.45 4.62
CA PHE A 163 0.22 18.65 5.41
C PHE A 163 1.43 19.31 4.80
N LYS A 164 1.18 20.33 3.96
CA LYS A 164 2.13 21.40 3.70
C LYS A 164 2.72 21.81 5.05
N LYS A 165 4.01 21.58 5.27
CA LYS A 165 4.77 22.44 6.19
C LYS A 165 4.72 23.83 5.57
N VAL A 166 3.81 24.67 6.07
CA VAL A 166 3.91 26.11 5.88
C VAL A 166 5.11 26.53 6.72
N GLY A 167 6.20 26.90 6.06
CA GLY A 167 7.35 27.48 6.72
C GLY A 167 6.97 28.83 7.33
N LYS A 168 7.35 29.02 8.59
CA LYS A 168 7.72 30.30 9.18
C LYS A 168 8.99 30.07 9.97
#